data_AF-A0A1F3U506-F1
#
_entry.id   AF-A0A1F3U506-F1
#
_cell.length_a   1.000
_cell.length_b   1.000
_cell.length_c   1.000
_cell.angle_alpha   90.00
_cell.angle_beta   90.00
_cell.angle_gamma   90.00
#
_symmetry.space_group_name_H-M   'P 1'
#
loop_
_entity.id
_entity.type
_entity.pdbx_description
1 polymer ?
#
loop_
_entity_poly.entity_id
_entity_poly.type
_entity_poly.pdbx_seq_one_letter_code
_entity_poly.pdbx_strand_id
1 'polypeptide(L)'
;MTDPAALLEKFYQDVRKNLENSLVDDDELRSKIEFVCRCPTNKAPIRFLLACLLGKLEDPKVDIRKPYTEIGGKGTYSGRSYDEQFVEPFVIKYKLPINPTTAFLTPAFRNIDRKLSTDLVLVGRPRQVYINVLELLDHVQRGKLEASDVLKEIFRFLVIIKTENETRMKQLLRELKHSEDALPLSSEQIVTLLQQHLSSKNSSRLPVLMVVAAYLAVKDRVGETALPLQSHTAADSQTGSIGDVEVTLV
;
A
#
# COMPACT_ATOMS: atom_id res chain seq x y z
N MET A 1 -17.34 21.56 10.37
CA MET A 1 -16.65 20.26 10.23
C MET A 1 -16.00 20.26 8.86
N THR A 2 -14.73 19.89 8.81
CA THR A 2 -13.97 19.80 7.55
C THR A 2 -14.22 18.42 6.97
N ASP A 3 -14.66 18.32 5.71
CA ASP A 3 -14.85 17.02 5.05
C ASP A 3 -13.50 16.28 4.93
N PRO A 4 -13.34 15.08 5.55
CA PRO A 4 -12.10 14.32 5.51
C PRO A 4 -11.66 13.97 4.08
N ALA A 5 -12.60 13.67 3.19
CA ALA A 5 -12.27 13.32 1.81
C ALA A 5 -11.70 14.52 1.04
N ALA A 6 -12.35 15.69 1.16
CA ALA A 6 -11.86 16.93 0.59
C ALA A 6 -10.49 17.34 1.16
N LEU A 7 -10.22 17.06 2.43
CA LEU A 7 -8.93 17.35 3.05
C LEU A 7 -7.79 16.52 2.45
N LEU A 8 -7.99 15.21 2.29
CA LEU A 8 -7.01 14.32 1.64
C LEU A 8 -6.73 14.78 0.20
N GLU A 9 -7.78 15.12 -0.55
CA GLU A 9 -7.67 15.61 -1.91
C GLU A 9 -6.85 16.91 -1.98
N LYS A 10 -7.19 17.89 -1.15
CA LYS A 10 -6.46 19.16 -1.07
C LYS A 10 -4.97 18.95 -0.78
N PHE A 11 -4.66 18.21 0.28
CA PHE A 11 -3.28 18.00 0.71
C PHE A 11 -2.45 17.26 -0.32
N TYR A 12 -3.05 16.30 -1.01
CA TYR A 12 -2.39 15.59 -2.09
C TYR A 12 -2.10 16.49 -3.29
N GLN A 13 -3.04 17.34 -3.70
CA GLN A 13 -2.82 18.30 -4.80
C GLN A 13 -1.76 19.34 -4.42
N ASP A 14 -1.75 19.81 -3.18
CA ASP A 14 -0.74 20.73 -2.67
C ASP A 14 0.67 20.11 -2.77
N VAL A 15 0.83 18.87 -2.29
CA VAL A 15 2.10 18.13 -2.33
C VAL A 15 2.55 17.86 -3.77
N ARG A 16 1.63 17.51 -4.68
CA ARG A 16 1.99 17.28 -6.09
C ARG A 16 2.55 18.51 -6.80
N LYS A 17 2.20 19.72 -6.34
CA LYS A 17 2.74 20.98 -6.86
C LYS A 17 4.11 21.32 -6.28
N ASN A 18 4.47 20.75 -5.14
CA ASN A 18 5.73 21.04 -4.44
C ASN A 18 6.33 19.77 -3.81
N LEU A 19 6.97 18.94 -4.64
CA LEU A 19 7.59 17.68 -4.19
C LEU A 19 9.00 17.84 -3.63
N GLU A 20 9.70 18.90 -4.03
CA GLU A 20 11.11 19.13 -3.70
C GLU A 20 11.31 19.58 -2.26
N ASN A 21 10.34 20.31 -1.71
CA ASN A 21 10.44 20.86 -0.37
C ASN A 21 9.74 19.96 0.65
N SER A 22 10.47 19.59 1.71
CA SER A 22 9.89 18.97 2.89
C SER A 22 8.97 19.95 3.61
N LEU A 23 7.90 19.44 4.20
CA LEU A 23 7.01 20.21 5.10
C LEU A 23 7.36 20.03 6.58
N VAL A 24 8.29 19.13 6.88
CA VAL A 24 8.80 18.87 8.22
C VAL A 24 10.25 19.36 8.31
N ASP A 25 10.49 20.40 9.11
CA ASP A 25 11.82 21.01 9.26
C ASP A 25 12.80 20.14 10.07
N ASP A 26 12.28 19.38 11.05
CA ASP A 26 13.08 18.47 11.89
C ASP A 26 13.53 17.25 11.06
N ASP A 27 14.82 17.19 10.75
CA ASP A 27 15.44 16.13 9.94
C ASP A 27 15.30 14.73 10.57
N GLU A 28 15.32 14.63 11.90
CA GLU A 28 15.15 13.36 12.61
C GLU A 28 13.72 12.84 12.41
N LEU A 29 12.73 13.71 12.59
CA LEU A 29 11.32 13.38 12.40
C LEU A 29 11.01 13.07 10.95
N ARG A 30 11.56 13.84 10.02
CA ARG A 30 11.46 13.56 8.57
C ARG A 30 12.01 12.18 8.23
N SER A 31 13.17 11.82 8.78
CA SER A 31 13.78 10.50 8.59
C SER A 31 12.91 9.37 9.15
N LYS A 32 12.19 9.61 10.26
CA LYS A 32 11.24 8.63 10.81
C LYS A 32 10.03 8.42 9.89
N ILE A 33 9.48 9.50 9.32
CA ILE A 33 8.39 9.43 8.34
C ILE A 33 8.87 8.68 7.08
N GLU A 34 10.04 9.03 6.56
CA GLU A 34 10.63 8.35 5.41
C GLU A 34 10.81 6.85 5.65
N PHE A 35 11.35 6.48 6.82
CA PHE A 35 11.55 5.09 7.20
C PHE A 35 10.24 4.30 7.18
N VAL A 36 9.16 4.89 7.70
CA VAL A 36 7.82 4.27 7.67
C VAL A 36 7.33 4.10 6.23
N CYS A 37 7.47 5.13 5.39
CA CYS A 37 7.02 5.12 4.00
C CYS A 37 7.82 4.15 3.11
N ARG A 38 9.14 4.04 3.32
CA ARG A 38 10.05 3.21 2.52
C ARG A 38 10.20 1.79 3.05
N CYS A 39 9.57 1.42 4.17
CA CYS A 39 9.64 0.07 4.74
C CYS A 39 9.07 -0.97 3.74
N PRO A 40 9.91 -1.82 3.11
CA PRO A 40 9.46 -2.68 2.02
C PRO A 40 8.66 -3.89 2.50
N THR A 41 8.97 -4.38 3.70
CA THR A 41 8.37 -5.59 4.28
C THR A 41 7.03 -5.34 4.95
N ASN A 42 6.70 -4.09 5.28
CA ASN A 42 5.47 -3.76 5.97
C ASN A 42 5.02 -2.33 5.67
N LYS A 43 3.90 -2.23 4.95
CA LYS A 43 3.28 -0.96 4.54
C LYS A 43 1.99 -0.63 5.30
N ALA A 44 1.52 -1.52 6.19
CA ALA A 44 0.34 -1.27 7.01
C ALA A 44 0.47 0.00 7.88
N PRO A 45 1.63 0.31 8.49
CA PRO A 45 1.82 1.54 9.27
C PRO A 45 1.45 2.84 8.56
N ILE A 46 1.57 2.90 7.22
CA ILE A 46 1.29 4.10 6.45
C ILE A 46 -0.21 4.42 6.48
N ARG A 47 -1.06 3.43 6.17
CA ARG A 47 -2.53 3.58 6.24
C ARG A 47 -2.98 3.89 7.67
N PHE A 48 -2.37 3.23 8.65
CA PHE A 48 -2.64 3.48 10.06
C PHE A 48 -2.37 4.94 10.45
N LEU A 49 -1.20 5.47 10.12
CA LEU A 49 -0.85 6.87 10.38
C LEU A 49 -1.80 7.83 9.66
N LEU A 50 -2.08 7.61 8.37
CA LEU A 50 -3.00 8.46 7.59
C LEU A 50 -4.38 8.54 8.25
N ALA A 51 -4.94 7.40 8.67
CA ALA A 51 -6.23 7.36 9.34
C ALA A 51 -6.22 8.10 10.69
N CYS A 52 -5.13 7.95 11.47
CA CYS A 52 -5.00 8.63 12.75
C CYS A 52 -4.85 10.15 12.58
N LEU A 53 -3.98 10.59 11.67
CA LEU A 53 -3.76 12.01 11.34
C LEU A 53 -5.06 12.66 10.85
N LEU A 54 -5.81 11.97 9.99
CA LEU A 54 -7.08 12.46 9.48
C LEU A 54 -8.12 12.65 10.59
N GLY A 55 -8.23 11.69 11.52
CA GLY A 55 -9.10 11.84 12.69
C GLY A 55 -8.71 13.04 13.57
N LYS A 56 -7.40 13.28 13.75
CA LYS A 56 -6.91 14.44 14.50
C LYS A 56 -7.18 15.78 13.81
N LEU A 57 -7.17 15.80 12.48
CA LEU A 57 -7.46 16.98 11.67
C LEU A 57 -8.96 17.30 11.59
N GLU A 58 -9.81 16.27 11.58
CA GLU A 58 -11.27 16.42 11.57
C GLU A 58 -11.80 16.90 12.92
N ASP A 59 -11.39 16.26 14.01
CA ASP A 59 -11.71 16.67 15.38
C ASP A 59 -10.42 16.85 16.22
N PRO A 60 -9.97 18.10 16.42
CA PRO A 60 -8.79 18.39 17.24
C PRO A 60 -8.87 17.89 18.69
N LYS A 61 -10.07 17.57 19.20
CA LYS A 61 -10.28 17.08 20.58
C LYS A 61 -9.92 15.62 20.77
N VAL A 62 -9.78 14.83 19.70
CA VAL A 62 -9.37 13.43 19.82
C VAL A 62 -7.90 13.34 20.25
N ASP A 63 -7.58 12.31 21.03
CA ASP A 63 -6.19 11.91 21.27
C ASP A 63 -5.81 10.97 20.14
N ILE A 64 -4.94 11.41 19.23
CA ILE A 64 -4.49 10.64 18.06
C ILE A 64 -3.90 9.26 18.44
N ARG A 65 -3.50 9.08 19.70
CA ARG A 65 -3.00 7.82 20.26
C ARG A 65 -4.12 6.88 20.74
N LYS A 66 -5.40 7.22 20.52
CA LYS A 66 -6.57 6.41 20.90
C LYS A 66 -7.50 6.08 19.71
N PRO A 67 -7.00 5.44 18.63
CA PRO A 67 -7.79 5.16 17.43
C PRO A 67 -8.68 3.90 17.54
N TYR A 68 -8.93 3.41 18.76
CA TYR A 68 -9.75 2.22 19.02
C TYR A 68 -10.82 2.55 20.06
N THR A 69 -12.09 2.39 19.70
CA THR A 69 -13.24 2.66 20.57
C THR A 69 -13.22 1.85 21.87
N GLU A 70 -12.59 0.68 21.84
CA GLU A 70 -12.37 -0.25 22.94
C GLU A 70 -11.50 0.35 24.06
N ILE A 71 -10.67 1.35 23.76
CA ILE A 71 -9.89 2.11 24.76
C ILE A 71 -10.83 2.86 25.72
N GLY A 72 -12.00 3.27 25.24
CA GLY A 72 -12.97 4.04 26.01
C GLY A 72 -12.49 5.43 26.44
N GLY A 73 -13.35 6.16 27.15
CA GLY A 73 -13.05 7.49 27.69
C GLY A 73 -13.03 8.63 26.67
N LYS A 74 -12.64 9.83 27.13
CA LYS A 74 -12.59 11.03 26.29
C LYS A 74 -11.44 10.97 25.28
N GLY A 75 -11.71 11.49 24.08
CA GLY A 75 -10.76 11.62 22.98
C GLY A 75 -10.52 10.33 22.20
N THR A 76 -11.35 9.32 22.38
CA THR A 76 -11.29 8.05 21.67
C THR A 76 -12.15 8.10 20.41
N TYR A 77 -11.69 7.46 19.32
CA TYR A 77 -12.36 7.47 18.02
C TYR A 77 -12.10 6.16 17.26
N SER A 78 -12.86 5.90 16.19
CA SER A 78 -12.64 4.74 15.32
C SER A 78 -11.67 5.10 14.20
N GLY A 79 -10.38 4.81 14.37
CA GLY A 79 -9.40 4.97 13.30
C GLY A 79 -9.68 4.06 12.11
N ARG A 80 -10.26 2.87 12.35
CA ARG A 80 -10.68 1.95 11.28
C ARG A 80 -11.72 2.57 10.37
N SER A 81 -12.71 3.28 10.94
CA SER A 81 -13.72 3.98 10.13
C SER A 81 -13.09 5.04 9.24
N TYR A 82 -12.10 5.78 9.74
CA TYR A 82 -11.34 6.73 8.91
C TYR A 82 -10.57 6.05 7.77
N ASP A 83 -9.95 4.91 8.06
CA ASP A 83 -9.20 4.15 7.07
C ASP A 83 -10.10 3.61 5.95
N GLU A 84 -11.17 2.90 6.31
CA GLU A 84 -12.07 2.25 5.34
C GLU A 84 -12.92 3.27 4.56
N GLN A 85 -13.39 4.34 5.19
CA GLN A 85 -14.28 5.31 4.53
C GLN A 85 -13.53 6.34 3.69
N PHE A 86 -12.31 6.73 4.08
CA PHE A 86 -11.63 7.86 3.44
C PHE A 86 -10.24 7.53 2.90
N VAL A 87 -9.40 6.85 3.68
CA VAL A 87 -8.01 6.57 3.25
C VAL A 87 -7.98 5.52 2.15
N GLU A 88 -8.78 4.45 2.26
CA GLU A 88 -8.83 3.36 1.28
C GLU A 88 -9.26 3.85 -0.11
N PRO A 89 -10.41 4.53 -0.28
CA PRO A 89 -10.84 4.95 -1.61
C PRO A 89 -9.84 5.94 -2.22
N PHE A 90 -9.26 6.81 -1.40
CA PHE A 90 -8.26 7.78 -1.80
C PHE A 90 -6.99 7.11 -2.35
N VAL A 91 -6.46 6.13 -1.62
CA VAL A 91 -5.25 5.39 -1.99
C VAL A 91 -5.45 4.59 -3.27
N ILE A 92 -6.63 3.96 -3.42
CA ILE A 92 -7.01 3.22 -4.62
C ILE A 92 -7.10 4.16 -5.82
N LYS A 93 -7.82 5.29 -5.67
CA LYS A 93 -7.98 6.32 -6.71
C LYS A 93 -6.63 6.78 -7.25
N TYR A 94 -5.67 7.05 -6.36
CA TYR A 94 -4.35 7.55 -6.74
C TYR A 94 -3.30 6.47 -6.97
N LYS A 95 -3.63 5.19 -6.83
CA LYS A 95 -2.69 4.06 -6.96
C LYS A 95 -1.42 4.30 -6.14
N LEU A 96 -1.58 4.73 -4.88
CA LEU A 96 -0.44 4.99 -4.01
C LEU A 96 0.21 3.65 -3.59
N PRO A 97 1.53 3.60 -3.40
CA PRO A 97 2.28 2.35 -3.27
C PRO A 97 2.16 1.72 -1.87
N ILE A 98 0.94 1.47 -1.39
CA ILE A 98 0.64 0.92 -0.06
C ILE A 98 -0.30 -0.30 -0.14
N ASN A 99 -0.53 -0.97 1.00
CA ASN A 99 -1.35 -2.18 1.03
C ASN A 99 -2.83 -1.89 0.75
N PRO A 100 -3.53 -2.75 -0.02
CA PRO A 100 -4.95 -2.57 -0.34
C PRO A 100 -5.87 -2.89 0.85
N THR A 101 -5.39 -3.66 1.84
CA THR A 101 -6.17 -4.02 3.03
C THR A 101 -5.96 -3.01 4.16
N THR A 102 -7.00 -2.82 4.98
CA THR A 102 -6.94 -1.94 6.14
C THR A 102 -5.81 -2.31 7.10
N ALA A 103 -5.13 -1.29 7.64
CA ALA A 103 -4.07 -1.50 8.62
C ALA A 103 -4.59 -2.09 9.94
N PHE A 104 -5.85 -1.82 10.29
CA PHE A 104 -6.48 -2.22 11.55
C PHE A 104 -6.77 -3.72 11.64
N LEU A 105 -6.69 -4.44 10.51
CA LEU A 105 -6.72 -5.91 10.50
C LEU A 105 -5.32 -6.51 10.60
N THR A 106 -4.23 -5.73 10.58
CA THR A 106 -2.87 -6.27 10.75
C THR A 106 -2.69 -6.74 12.19
N PRO A 107 -2.08 -7.92 12.46
CA PRO A 107 -1.90 -8.43 13.83
C PRO A 107 -1.29 -7.44 14.82
N ALA A 108 -0.36 -6.59 14.35
CA ALA A 108 0.30 -5.56 15.15
C ALA A 108 -0.63 -4.44 15.63
N PHE A 109 -1.72 -4.17 14.89
CA PHE A 109 -2.66 -3.07 15.10
C PHE A 109 -4.08 -3.56 15.40
N ARG A 110 -4.29 -4.87 15.54
CA ARG A 110 -5.62 -5.44 15.78
C ARG A 110 -5.88 -5.52 17.28
N ASN A 111 -7.11 -5.20 17.70
CA ASN A 111 -7.61 -5.41 19.08
C ASN A 111 -6.75 -4.73 20.17
N ILE A 112 -6.31 -3.49 19.96
CA ILE A 112 -5.60 -2.73 20.99
C ILE A 112 -6.64 -1.98 21.84
N ASP A 113 -6.66 -2.26 23.14
CA ASP A 113 -7.59 -1.73 24.14
C ASP A 113 -6.97 -0.67 25.06
N ARG A 114 -5.74 -0.24 24.76
CA ARG A 114 -4.99 0.75 25.53
C ARG A 114 -4.41 1.84 24.65
N LYS A 115 -4.11 2.97 25.27
CA LYS A 115 -3.48 4.12 24.61
C LYS A 115 -2.15 3.73 23.96
N LEU A 116 -1.91 4.23 22.75
CA LEU A 116 -0.69 4.04 21.99
C LEU A 116 0.41 4.99 22.49
N SER A 117 1.03 4.62 23.61
CA SER A 117 2.18 5.34 24.17
C SER A 117 3.50 4.85 23.57
N THR A 118 4.58 5.62 23.73
CA THR A 118 5.91 5.31 23.17
C THR A 118 6.58 4.10 23.82
N ASP A 119 6.14 3.69 25.02
CA ASP A 119 6.58 2.49 25.72
C ASP A 119 5.83 1.21 25.27
N LEU A 120 4.77 1.34 24.48
CA LEU A 120 4.00 0.21 23.98
C LEU A 120 4.82 -0.60 22.97
N VAL A 121 4.92 -1.90 23.18
CA VAL A 121 5.59 -2.82 22.25
C VAL A 121 4.57 -3.47 21.32
N LEU A 122 4.53 -3.03 20.06
CA LEU A 122 3.70 -3.63 19.03
C LEU A 122 4.35 -4.89 18.44
N VAL A 123 3.53 -5.91 18.18
CA VAL A 123 3.99 -7.20 17.65
C VAL A 123 4.16 -7.10 16.14
N GLY A 124 5.40 -7.07 15.66
CA GLY A 124 5.69 -7.13 14.23
C GLY A 124 7.16 -6.88 13.88
N ARG A 125 7.46 -6.97 12.58
CA ARG A 125 8.81 -6.70 12.04
C ARG A 125 8.73 -5.78 10.81
N PRO A 126 9.72 -4.90 10.60
CA PRO A 126 10.81 -4.57 11.52
C PRO A 126 10.28 -3.76 12.72
N ARG A 127 10.85 -3.98 13.92
CA ARG A 127 10.38 -3.33 15.16
C ARG A 127 10.43 -1.79 15.07
N GLN A 128 11.46 -1.27 14.41
CA GLN A 128 11.68 0.18 14.27
C GLN A 128 10.50 0.89 13.60
N VAL A 129 9.78 0.24 12.67
CA VAL A 129 8.65 0.90 11.99
C VAL A 129 7.53 1.24 12.97
N TYR A 130 7.31 0.37 13.95
CA TYR A 130 6.28 0.56 14.98
C TYR A 130 6.71 1.58 16.03
N ILE A 131 7.99 1.59 16.40
CA ILE A 131 8.55 2.61 17.29
C ILE A 131 8.36 3.99 16.67
N ASN A 132 8.75 4.16 15.39
CA ASN A 132 8.59 5.42 14.68
C ASN A 132 7.11 5.85 14.60
N VAL A 133 6.17 4.92 14.37
CA VAL A 133 4.74 5.22 14.38
C VAL A 133 4.29 5.79 15.72
N LEU A 134 4.64 5.12 16.83
CA LEU A 134 4.24 5.56 18.18
C LEU A 134 4.84 6.91 18.55
N GLU A 135 6.11 7.14 18.20
CA GLU A 135 6.79 8.43 18.40
C GLU A 135 6.15 9.56 17.58
N LEU A 136 5.82 9.30 16.30
CA LEU A 136 5.15 10.29 15.45
C LEU A 136 3.76 10.66 16.01
N LEU A 137 2.98 9.67 16.46
CA LEU A 137 1.69 9.93 17.11
C LEU A 137 1.83 10.77 18.38
N ASP A 138 2.85 10.49 19.20
CA ASP A 138 3.11 11.24 20.43
C ASP A 138 3.58 12.67 20.15
N HIS A 139 4.47 12.86 19.17
CA HIS A 139 4.91 14.19 18.75
C HIS A 139 3.76 15.05 18.21
N VAL A 140 2.86 14.47 17.41
CA VAL A 140 1.66 15.18 16.93
C VAL A 140 0.73 15.50 18.09
N GLN A 141 0.49 14.56 19.01
CA GLN A 141 -0.41 14.80 20.14
C GLN A 141 0.09 15.87 21.10
N ARG A 142 1.42 16.01 21.26
CA ARG A 142 2.05 17.03 22.11
C ARG A 142 2.24 18.37 21.39
N GLY A 143 1.89 18.48 20.12
CA GLY A 143 2.07 19.70 19.32
C GLY A 143 3.52 19.97 18.92
N LYS A 144 4.41 18.97 18.95
CA LYS A 144 5.77 19.10 18.36
C LYS A 144 5.70 19.06 16.83
N LEU A 145 4.72 18.35 16.28
CA LEU A 145 4.46 18.25 14.85
C LEU A 145 3.00 18.60 14.57
N GLU A 146 2.77 19.38 13.52
CA GLU A 146 1.43 19.60 13.01
C GLU A 146 0.94 18.37 12.23
N ALA A 147 -0.29 17.92 12.52
CA ALA A 147 -0.87 16.75 11.88
C ALA A 147 -0.96 16.90 10.35
N SER A 148 -1.20 18.12 9.86
CA SER A 148 -1.24 18.42 8.42
C SER A 148 0.11 18.21 7.75
N ASP A 149 1.20 18.56 8.43
CA ASP A 149 2.53 18.54 7.85
C ASP A 149 3.04 17.11 7.78
N VAL A 150 2.79 16.30 8.83
CA VAL A 150 3.08 14.87 8.80
C VAL A 150 2.28 14.16 7.70
N LEU A 151 0.99 14.47 7.54
CA LEU A 151 0.15 13.86 6.52
C LEU A 151 0.66 14.21 5.10
N LYS A 152 0.95 15.49 4.85
CA LYS A 152 1.51 15.95 3.57
C LYS A 152 2.89 15.35 3.30
N GLU A 153 3.73 15.20 4.32
CA GLU A 153 5.06 14.61 4.18
C GLU A 153 4.96 13.11 3.84
N ILE A 154 4.00 12.38 4.44
CA ILE A 154 3.68 11.00 4.02
C ILE A 154 3.29 10.97 2.53
N PHE A 155 2.38 11.86 2.09
CA PHE A 155 2.02 11.95 0.68
C PHE A 155 3.20 12.26 -0.23
N ARG A 156 4.12 13.14 0.19
CA ARG A 156 5.32 13.50 -0.56
C ARG A 156 6.17 12.25 -0.83
N PHE A 157 6.47 11.48 0.22
CA PHE A 157 7.20 10.22 0.07
C PHE A 157 6.44 9.19 -0.77
N LEU A 158 5.12 9.06 -0.62
CA LEU A 158 4.34 8.14 -1.45
C LEU A 158 4.37 8.49 -2.94
N VAL A 159 4.33 9.78 -3.29
CA VAL A 159 4.46 10.24 -4.68
C VAL A 159 5.88 10.02 -5.22
N ILE A 160 6.91 10.26 -4.40
CA ILE A 160 8.31 9.98 -4.76
C ILE A 160 8.50 8.50 -5.05
N ILE A 161 8.12 7.63 -4.10
CA ILE A 161 8.24 6.17 -4.23
C ILE A 161 7.44 5.67 -5.44
N LYS A 162 6.26 6.24 -5.70
CA LYS A 162 5.47 5.89 -6.89
C LYS A 162 6.22 6.24 -8.18
N THR A 163 6.75 7.45 -8.27
CA THR A 163 7.52 7.91 -9.44
C THR A 163 8.77 7.06 -9.67
N GLU A 164 9.49 6.71 -8.60
CA GLU A 164 10.64 5.81 -8.64
C GLU A 164 10.26 4.43 -9.20
N ASN A 165 9.17 3.84 -8.68
CA ASN A 165 8.66 2.54 -9.13
C ASN A 165 8.25 2.55 -10.60
N GLU A 166 7.53 3.59 -11.05
CA GLU A 166 7.10 3.75 -12.44
C GLU A 166 8.30 3.94 -13.37
N THR A 167 9.31 4.71 -12.95
CA THR A 167 10.54 4.94 -13.72
C THR A 167 11.33 3.65 -13.88
N ARG A 168 11.53 2.91 -12.78
CA ARG A 168 12.18 1.60 -12.80
C ARG A 168 11.45 0.62 -13.71
N MET A 169 10.12 0.57 -13.66
CA MET A 169 9.33 -0.30 -14.53
C MET A 169 9.49 0.07 -16.01
N LYS A 170 9.43 1.36 -16.35
CA LYS A 170 9.66 1.83 -17.72
C LYS A 170 11.05 1.47 -18.23
N GLN A 171 12.07 1.58 -17.38
CA GLN A 171 13.43 1.20 -17.74
C GLN A 171 13.53 -0.30 -18.05
N LEU A 172 13.00 -1.17 -17.17
CA LEU A 172 12.98 -2.61 -17.40
C LEU A 172 12.25 -2.98 -18.71
N LEU A 173 11.12 -2.34 -18.99
CA LEU A 173 10.38 -2.54 -20.24
C LEU A 173 11.15 -2.06 -21.47
N ARG A 174 11.95 -1.00 -21.35
CA ARG A 174 12.78 -0.48 -22.44
C ARG A 174 13.95 -1.41 -22.73
N GLU A 175 14.60 -1.94 -21.69
CA GLU A 175 15.68 -2.94 -21.81
C GLU A 175 15.19 -4.21 -22.51
N LEU A 176 13.95 -4.65 -22.23
CA LEU A 176 13.32 -5.77 -22.92
C LEU A 176 12.98 -5.49 -24.40
N LYS A 177 12.71 -4.24 -24.78
CA LYS A 177 12.37 -3.88 -26.17
C LYS A 177 13.61 -3.75 -27.07
N HIS A 178 14.74 -3.33 -26.53
CA HIS A 178 15.99 -3.17 -27.31
C HIS A 178 16.65 -4.49 -27.70
N SER A 179 16.03 -5.63 -27.40
CA SER A 179 16.43 -6.95 -27.87
C SER A 179 15.82 -7.31 -29.23
N GLU A 180 15.44 -6.35 -30.08
CA GLU A 180 14.86 -6.62 -31.41
C GLU A 180 15.83 -7.37 -32.34
N ASP A 181 17.15 -7.24 -32.15
CA ASP A 181 18.20 -8.05 -32.81
C ASP A 181 18.60 -9.31 -32.00
N ALA A 182 17.97 -9.58 -30.86
CA ALA A 182 18.24 -10.80 -30.12
C ALA A 182 17.58 -11.98 -30.81
N LEU A 183 18.37 -13.02 -31.06
CA LEU A 183 17.86 -14.31 -31.49
C LEU A 183 16.71 -14.73 -30.56
N PRO A 184 15.54 -15.14 -31.09
CA PRO A 184 14.45 -15.60 -30.26
C PRO A 184 14.93 -16.79 -29.43
N LEU A 185 14.46 -16.86 -28.18
CA LEU A 185 14.77 -17.98 -27.31
C LEU A 185 14.34 -19.29 -27.98
N SER A 186 15.21 -20.30 -27.96
CA SER A 186 14.81 -21.65 -28.36
C SER A 186 13.73 -22.20 -27.44
N SER A 187 13.01 -23.22 -27.88
CA SER A 187 11.99 -23.87 -27.03
C SER A 187 12.58 -24.38 -25.71
N GLU A 188 13.80 -24.90 -25.73
CA GLU A 188 14.53 -25.34 -24.53
C GLU A 188 14.87 -24.17 -23.60
N GLN A 189 15.28 -23.03 -24.16
CA GLN A 189 15.58 -21.82 -23.39
C GLN A 189 14.31 -21.23 -22.75
N ILE A 190 13.19 -21.24 -23.48
CA ILE A 190 11.88 -20.84 -22.95
C ILE A 190 11.49 -21.75 -21.79
N VAL A 191 11.54 -23.08 -21.96
CA VAL A 191 11.20 -24.03 -20.90
C VAL A 191 12.09 -23.82 -19.67
N THR A 192 13.40 -23.61 -19.87
CA THR A 192 14.35 -23.33 -18.79
C THR A 192 13.96 -22.07 -18.01
N LEU A 193 13.63 -20.98 -18.71
CA LEU A 193 13.20 -19.73 -18.08
C LEU A 193 11.89 -19.90 -17.30
N LEU A 194 10.92 -20.62 -17.88
CA LEU A 194 9.67 -20.92 -17.20
C LEU A 194 9.90 -21.73 -15.92
N GLN A 195 10.78 -22.73 -15.94
CA GLN A 195 11.14 -23.52 -14.74
C GLN A 195 11.81 -22.66 -13.65
N GLN A 196 12.72 -21.75 -14.05
CA GLN A 196 13.35 -20.81 -13.12
C GLN A 196 12.32 -19.86 -12.48
N HIS A 197 11.38 -19.36 -13.28
CA HIS A 197 10.28 -18.52 -12.80
C HIS A 197 9.37 -19.27 -11.83
N LEU A 198 8.96 -20.50 -12.15
CA LEU A 198 8.18 -21.36 -11.26
C LEU A 198 8.90 -21.64 -9.93
N SER A 199 10.23 -21.79 -9.97
CA SER A 199 11.06 -22.05 -8.78
C SER A 199 11.36 -20.80 -7.94
N SER A 200 11.00 -19.60 -8.43
CA SER A 200 11.27 -18.34 -7.73
C SER A 200 10.41 -18.19 -6.49
N LYS A 201 10.92 -17.54 -5.43
CA LYS A 201 10.12 -17.25 -4.24
C LYS A 201 9.03 -16.23 -4.57
N ASN A 202 7.86 -16.35 -3.93
CA ASN A 202 6.70 -15.46 -4.12
C ASN A 202 6.20 -15.41 -5.59
N SER A 203 6.34 -16.51 -6.32
CA SER A 203 5.96 -16.64 -7.73
C SER A 203 4.57 -17.21 -7.94
N SER A 204 3.71 -17.29 -6.91
CA SER A 204 2.41 -18.00 -6.98
C SER A 204 1.48 -17.56 -8.11
N ARG A 205 1.63 -16.32 -8.59
CA ARG A 205 0.87 -15.79 -9.74
C ARG A 205 1.47 -16.16 -11.11
N LEU A 206 2.75 -16.52 -11.18
CA LEU A 206 3.42 -16.89 -12.43
C LEU A 206 2.84 -18.18 -13.05
N PRO A 207 2.58 -19.27 -12.31
CA PRO A 207 1.90 -20.45 -12.87
C PRO A 207 0.57 -20.09 -13.55
N VAL A 208 -0.26 -19.27 -12.90
CA VAL A 208 -1.55 -18.82 -13.44
C VAL A 208 -1.36 -18.04 -14.74
N LEU A 209 -0.42 -17.09 -14.76
CA LEU A 209 -0.10 -16.31 -15.96
C LEU A 209 0.42 -17.19 -17.10
N MET A 210 1.22 -18.22 -16.80
CA MET A 210 1.73 -19.16 -17.80
C MET A 210 0.61 -19.96 -18.45
N VAL A 211 -0.35 -20.46 -17.67
CA VAL A 211 -1.50 -21.21 -18.20
C VAL A 211 -2.39 -20.31 -19.07
N VAL A 212 -2.69 -19.09 -18.61
CA VAL A 212 -3.43 -18.10 -19.41
C VAL A 212 -2.71 -17.78 -20.71
N ALA A 213 -1.40 -17.55 -20.67
CA ALA A 213 -0.61 -17.27 -21.86
C ALA A 213 -0.64 -18.44 -22.86
N ALA A 214 -0.60 -19.69 -22.36
CA ALA A 214 -0.73 -20.86 -23.21
C ALA A 214 -2.08 -20.91 -23.94
N TYR A 215 -3.19 -20.69 -23.24
CA TYR A 215 -4.52 -20.60 -23.85
C TYR A 215 -4.62 -19.48 -24.89
N LEU A 216 -4.15 -18.28 -24.56
CA LEU A 216 -4.15 -17.15 -25.48
C LEU A 216 -3.32 -17.42 -26.74
N ALA A 217 -2.21 -18.17 -26.63
CA ALA A 217 -1.35 -18.51 -27.75
C ALA A 217 -1.96 -19.53 -28.72
N VAL A 218 -2.84 -20.42 -28.24
CA VAL A 218 -3.46 -21.47 -29.06
C VAL A 218 -4.93 -21.23 -29.38
N LYS A 219 -5.53 -20.15 -28.89
CA LYS A 219 -6.98 -19.87 -28.95
C LYS A 219 -7.62 -20.12 -30.31
N ASP A 220 -6.97 -19.69 -31.40
CA ASP A 220 -7.52 -19.77 -32.75
C ASP A 220 -7.55 -21.22 -33.27
N ARG A 221 -6.77 -22.11 -32.65
CA ARG A 221 -6.73 -23.54 -32.98
C ARG A 221 -7.69 -24.38 -32.14
N VAL A 222 -7.90 -23.99 -30.88
CA VAL A 222 -8.72 -24.76 -29.92
C VAL A 222 -10.15 -24.21 -29.79
N GLY A 223 -10.43 -23.01 -30.27
CA GLY A 223 -11.75 -22.39 -30.17
C GLY A 223 -12.10 -21.94 -28.74
N GLU A 224 -11.08 -21.73 -27.90
CA GLU A 224 -11.19 -21.39 -26.48
C GLU A 224 -10.35 -20.15 -26.16
N THR A 225 -10.82 -19.30 -25.24
CA THR A 225 -10.08 -18.13 -24.76
C THR A 225 -10.16 -18.02 -23.25
N ALA A 226 -9.04 -17.64 -22.62
CA ALA A 226 -9.01 -17.34 -21.20
C ALA A 226 -9.80 -16.05 -20.90
N LEU A 227 -10.59 -16.06 -19.83
CA LEU A 227 -11.27 -14.88 -19.29
C LEU A 227 -10.28 -13.95 -18.55
N PRO A 228 -10.62 -12.67 -18.33
CA PRO A 228 -9.79 -11.77 -17.55
C PRO A 228 -9.51 -12.30 -16.14
N LEU A 229 -8.22 -12.36 -15.77
CA LEU A 229 -7.80 -12.83 -14.46
C LEU A 229 -8.32 -11.95 -13.33
N GLN A 230 -8.87 -12.59 -12.29
CA GLN A 230 -9.27 -11.94 -11.05
C GLN A 230 -8.06 -11.51 -10.21
N SER A 231 -8.31 -10.73 -9.15
CA SER A 231 -7.26 -10.42 -8.18
C SER A 231 -6.80 -11.70 -7.47
N HIS A 232 -5.49 -11.91 -7.36
CA HIS A 232 -4.88 -13.07 -6.69
C HIS A 232 -5.29 -13.22 -5.21
N THR A 233 -5.90 -12.20 -4.61
CA THR A 233 -6.37 -12.24 -3.21
C THR A 233 -7.89 -12.26 -3.08
N ALA A 234 -8.63 -12.33 -4.20
CA ALA A 234 -10.08 -12.44 -4.15
C ALA A 234 -10.47 -13.88 -3.84
N ALA A 235 -11.40 -14.08 -2.92
CA ALA A 235 -11.94 -15.40 -2.64
C ALA A 235 -12.90 -15.82 -3.75
N ASP A 236 -12.77 -17.04 -4.26
CA ASP A 236 -13.63 -17.61 -5.31
C ASP A 236 -15.13 -17.51 -4.95
N SER A 237 -15.46 -17.75 -3.68
CA SER A 237 -16.83 -17.64 -3.17
C SER A 237 -17.41 -16.23 -3.20
N GLN A 238 -16.58 -15.18 -3.24
CA GLN A 238 -17.01 -13.79 -3.31
C GLN A 238 -17.07 -13.27 -4.75
N THR A 239 -16.25 -13.81 -5.65
CA THR A 239 -16.21 -13.42 -7.06
C THR A 239 -17.13 -14.26 -7.94
N GLY A 240 -17.59 -15.41 -7.45
CA GLY A 240 -18.28 -16.40 -8.26
C GLY A 240 -17.34 -17.14 -9.23
N SER A 241 -16.02 -16.98 -9.05
CA SER A 241 -15.02 -17.67 -9.84
C SER A 241 -15.07 -19.17 -9.56
N ILE A 242 -14.89 -19.99 -10.60
CA ILE A 242 -14.77 -21.44 -10.44
C ILE A 242 -13.31 -21.90 -10.24
N GLY A 243 -12.33 -21.00 -10.38
CA GLY A 243 -10.91 -21.25 -10.10
C GLY A 243 -9.98 -20.10 -10.50
N ASP A 244 -8.67 -20.33 -10.44
CA ASP A 244 -7.66 -19.31 -10.75
C ASP A 244 -7.60 -18.93 -12.25
N VAL A 245 -8.02 -19.85 -13.13
CA VAL A 245 -8.09 -19.68 -14.57
C VAL A 245 -9.45 -20.16 -15.06
N GLU A 246 -10.15 -19.28 -15.77
CA GLU A 246 -11.43 -19.59 -16.39
C GLU A 246 -11.30 -19.43 -17.91
N VAL A 247 -11.90 -20.36 -18.64
CA VAL A 247 -11.80 -20.44 -20.10
C VAL A 247 -13.22 -20.56 -20.66
N THR A 248 -13.48 -19.84 -21.75
CA THR A 248 -14.74 -19.90 -22.49
C THR A 248 -14.49 -20.26 -23.94
N LEU A 249 -15.51 -20.82 -24.60
CA LEU A 249 -15.52 -20.92 -26.06
C LEU A 249 -15.53 -19.51 -26.67
N VAL A 250 -14.85 -19.37 -27.82
CA VAL A 250 -14.80 -18.15 -28.64
C VAL A 250 -16.10 -17.97 -29.41
#